data_AF-A0A7J6V3T7-F1
#
_entry.id   AF-A0A7J6V3T7-F1
#
_cell.length_a   1.000
_cell.length_b   1.000
_cell.length_c   1.000
_cell.angle_alpha   90.00
_cell.angle_beta   90.00
_cell.angle_gamma   90.00
#
_symmetry.space_group_name_H-M   'P 1'
#
loop_
_entity.id
_entity.type
_entity.pdbx_description
1 polymer ?
#
loop_
_entity_poly.entity_id
_entity_poly.type
_entity_poly.pdbx_seq_one_letter_code
_entity_poly.pdbx_strand_id
1 'polypeptide(L)'
;MMAAISSIPVTPLIKTISSSNVRKLPFIFSRLNQFPQLFHTSRSTFRIQAAKSLSSITEEEEKRRNEEEEEEEAMSIDNLQQFIKLSLGKWNGTFYQFDSHGKLLQEVTTKLSVGSYGEDELISLIQTLYIKQPSSSTSISGYEPEIEWAEYKIKETNMFTVDKYQQIGFFPKERAFALRYQTAGMLDFVLRQGVLGEDDTGEESPKNLKLPSRRPSIVCESCLYSREKDMRARAFHILDPQGVLEMLLVFLEDRGDGHPHLTSVDTKESTSGIMPFLGRWEGHSITKRSGVYGATIAEADTVAFLEMNDKDQLIQDITTTSSGGDVTTNVHWTGTISDRLVTFDGGFQMTLLPGGMYMSCPCNVANSVAESKSFHLEFCWMDSPGMRQRLIRTYDVEGLAVSSTYISETKV
;
A
#
# COMPACT_ATOMS: atom_id res chain seq x y z
N MET A 1 41.21 53.01 -3.96
CA MET A 1 40.65 53.73 -5.12
C MET A 1 39.55 52.85 -5.69
N MET A 2 38.29 53.26 -5.51
CA MET A 2 37.03 52.93 -6.24
C MET A 2 36.79 51.49 -6.77
N ALA A 3 35.62 50.87 -6.69
CA ALA A 3 34.31 51.17 -6.13
C ALA A 3 33.49 49.86 -6.12
N ALA A 4 32.53 49.77 -5.21
CA ALA A 4 31.49 48.73 -5.18
C ALA A 4 30.48 48.90 -6.31
N ILE A 5 29.90 47.81 -6.82
CA ILE A 5 28.51 47.77 -7.32
C ILE A 5 27.90 46.37 -7.04
N SER A 6 26.82 46.35 -6.28
CA SER A 6 25.87 45.24 -6.11
C SER A 6 24.84 45.22 -7.23
N SER A 7 24.32 44.05 -7.62
CA SER A 7 23.03 43.98 -8.34
C SER A 7 22.23 42.72 -7.96
N ILE A 8 21.05 42.99 -7.43
CA ILE A 8 19.92 42.07 -7.15
C ILE A 8 19.23 41.69 -8.47
N PRO A 9 18.72 40.46 -8.66
CA PRO A 9 17.69 40.21 -9.66
C PRO A 9 16.29 40.41 -9.05
N VAL A 10 15.59 41.42 -9.59
CA VAL A 10 14.20 41.76 -9.32
C VAL A 10 13.27 40.81 -10.09
N THR A 11 12.27 40.29 -9.38
CA THR A 11 11.13 39.53 -9.93
C THR A 11 10.18 40.44 -10.73
N PRO A 12 9.60 40.00 -11.87
CA PRO A 12 8.51 40.73 -12.50
C PRO A 12 7.17 40.35 -11.86
N LEU A 13 6.52 41.35 -11.27
CA LEU A 13 5.12 41.39 -10.90
C LEU A 13 4.27 41.55 -12.17
N ILE A 14 3.41 40.58 -12.51
CA ILE A 14 2.36 40.77 -13.53
C ILE A 14 1.01 40.91 -12.83
N LYS A 15 0.42 42.09 -12.97
CA LYS A 15 -0.92 42.45 -12.52
C LYS A 15 -1.98 41.90 -13.48
N THR A 16 -2.95 41.23 -12.86
CA THR A 16 -4.39 41.17 -13.16
C THR A 16 -4.92 42.01 -14.33
N ILE A 17 -5.58 41.32 -15.27
CA ILE A 17 -6.66 41.88 -16.11
C ILE A 17 -7.89 40.99 -15.91
N SER A 18 -8.95 41.59 -15.36
CA SER A 18 -10.31 41.07 -15.35
C SER A 18 -11.04 41.48 -16.63
N SER A 19 -11.72 40.56 -17.29
CA SER A 19 -13.02 40.87 -17.92
C SER A 19 -13.82 39.60 -18.14
N SER A 20 -14.97 39.58 -17.51
CA SER A 20 -16.13 38.73 -17.77
C SER A 20 -16.50 38.68 -19.25
N ASN A 21 -16.78 37.49 -19.78
CA ASN A 21 -18.06 37.24 -20.46
C ASN A 21 -18.32 35.75 -20.69
N VAL A 22 -19.54 35.39 -20.33
CA VAL A 22 -20.17 34.08 -20.33
C VAL A 22 -20.47 33.64 -21.77
N ARG A 23 -20.10 32.41 -22.15
CA ARG A 23 -20.85 31.60 -23.13
C ARG A 23 -20.87 30.14 -22.69
N LYS A 24 -22.09 29.69 -22.33
CA LYS A 24 -22.47 28.31 -22.12
C LYS A 24 -22.43 27.56 -23.46
N LEU A 25 -21.84 26.38 -23.50
CA LEU A 25 -22.03 25.41 -24.59
C LEU A 25 -22.43 24.05 -24.00
N PRO A 26 -23.38 23.33 -24.63
CA PRO A 26 -24.12 22.26 -23.99
C PRO A 26 -23.44 20.89 -24.16
N PHE A 27 -23.64 20.06 -23.13
CA PHE A 27 -23.45 18.62 -23.17
C PHE A 27 -24.52 17.97 -24.06
N ILE A 28 -24.10 17.16 -25.04
CA ILE A 28 -24.89 16.07 -25.61
C ILE A 28 -23.96 14.88 -25.86
N PHE A 29 -24.24 13.78 -25.15
CA PHE A 29 -23.74 12.42 -25.44
C PHE A 29 -24.43 11.88 -26.70
N SER A 30 -23.69 11.17 -27.56
CA SER A 30 -24.06 9.84 -28.10
C SER A 30 -23.24 9.41 -29.33
N ARG A 31 -23.09 8.08 -29.44
CA ARG A 31 -22.70 7.23 -30.59
C ARG A 31 -21.21 6.98 -30.78
N LEU A 32 -20.71 5.75 -30.57
CA LEU A 32 -20.82 4.55 -31.44
C LEU A 32 -20.48 4.85 -32.92
N ASN A 33 -19.29 4.43 -33.35
CA ASN A 33 -19.06 3.64 -34.57
C ASN A 33 -17.54 3.46 -34.78
N GLN A 34 -17.05 2.22 -34.76
CA GLN A 34 -16.86 1.36 -35.94
C GLN A 34 -15.68 1.83 -36.81
N PHE A 35 -14.58 1.06 -36.70
CA PHE A 35 -13.44 1.09 -37.61
C PHE A 35 -13.86 0.65 -39.02
N PRO A 36 -13.41 1.33 -40.10
CA PRO A 36 -13.65 0.87 -41.46
C PRO A 36 -12.59 -0.16 -41.90
N GLN A 37 -13.07 -1.32 -42.32
CA GLN A 37 -12.28 -2.28 -43.11
C GLN A 37 -12.15 -1.79 -44.56
N LEU A 38 -10.93 -1.89 -45.10
CA LEU A 38 -10.64 -1.75 -46.52
C LEU A 38 -10.68 -3.15 -47.17
N PHE A 39 -11.56 -3.32 -48.15
CA PHE A 39 -11.57 -4.49 -49.04
C PHE A 39 -10.79 -4.19 -50.32
N HIS A 40 -9.92 -5.11 -50.73
CA HIS A 40 -9.65 -5.34 -52.15
C HIS A 40 -9.79 -6.84 -52.47
N THR A 41 -10.48 -7.06 -53.58
CA THR A 41 -11.06 -8.30 -54.07
C THR A 41 -10.05 -9.21 -54.77
N SER A 42 -10.22 -10.52 -54.63
CA SER A 42 -10.08 -11.46 -55.75
C SER A 42 -10.92 -12.71 -55.55
N ARG A 43 -11.78 -12.96 -56.53
CA ARG A 43 -12.63 -14.15 -56.65
C ARG A 43 -11.77 -15.33 -57.07
N SER A 44 -11.80 -16.40 -56.30
CA SER A 44 -11.58 -17.76 -56.83
C SER A 44 -12.65 -18.69 -56.28
N THR A 45 -13.44 -19.23 -57.20
CA THR A 45 -14.41 -20.30 -56.98
C THR A 45 -13.71 -21.54 -56.42
N PHE A 46 -13.97 -21.87 -55.15
CA PHE A 46 -13.79 -23.22 -54.65
C PHE A 46 -15.07 -23.73 -53.99
N ARG A 47 -15.43 -24.93 -54.43
CA ARG A 47 -16.53 -25.81 -54.08
C ARG A 47 -16.85 -25.82 -52.57
N ILE A 48 -18.15 -25.76 -52.29
CA ILE A 48 -18.78 -26.11 -51.02
C ILE A 48 -18.40 -27.55 -50.64
N GLN A 49 -17.61 -27.71 -49.57
CA GLN A 49 -17.62 -28.87 -48.66
C GLN A 49 -16.62 -28.64 -47.50
N ALA A 50 -16.96 -27.76 -46.54
CA ALA A 50 -16.34 -27.70 -45.20
C ALA A 50 -17.14 -26.78 -44.24
N ALA A 51 -18.47 -26.88 -44.20
CA ALA A 51 -19.30 -26.08 -43.29
C ALA A 51 -19.61 -26.78 -41.94
N LYS A 52 -18.96 -27.91 -41.65
CA LYS A 52 -19.12 -28.64 -40.38
C LYS A 52 -17.92 -28.54 -39.43
N SER A 53 -16.80 -27.97 -39.88
CA SER A 53 -15.58 -27.86 -39.06
C SER A 53 -15.29 -26.44 -38.56
N LEU A 54 -15.97 -25.40 -39.06
CA LEU A 54 -15.78 -24.04 -38.55
C LEU A 54 -16.68 -23.73 -37.35
N SER A 55 -17.91 -24.27 -37.31
CA SER A 55 -18.83 -24.08 -36.19
C SER A 55 -18.39 -24.82 -34.93
N SER A 56 -17.79 -26.01 -35.09
CA SER A 56 -17.28 -26.80 -33.96
C SER A 56 -16.07 -26.14 -33.30
N ILE A 57 -15.23 -25.43 -34.06
CA ILE A 57 -14.07 -24.71 -33.50
C ILE A 57 -14.53 -23.51 -32.67
N THR A 58 -15.51 -22.74 -33.15
CA THR A 58 -16.09 -21.63 -32.37
C THR A 58 -16.86 -22.10 -31.14
N GLU A 59 -17.59 -23.22 -31.23
CA GLU A 59 -18.30 -23.80 -30.08
C GLU A 59 -17.33 -24.38 -29.04
N GLU A 60 -16.21 -25.00 -29.46
CA GLU A 60 -15.17 -25.49 -28.53
C GLU A 60 -14.39 -24.34 -27.89
N GLU A 61 -14.09 -23.27 -28.61
CA GLU A 61 -13.43 -22.08 -28.06
C GLU A 61 -14.31 -21.30 -27.09
N GLU A 62 -15.60 -21.14 -27.39
CA GLU A 62 -16.57 -20.53 -26.46
C GLU A 62 -16.76 -21.39 -25.21
N LYS A 63 -16.84 -22.71 -25.37
CA LYS A 63 -16.94 -23.62 -24.23
C LYS A 63 -15.71 -23.54 -23.31
N ARG A 64 -14.50 -23.52 -23.88
CA ARG A 64 -13.26 -23.35 -23.10
C ARG A 64 -13.22 -22.03 -22.36
N ARG A 65 -13.64 -20.93 -23.01
CA ARG A 65 -13.70 -19.62 -22.35
C ARG A 65 -14.68 -19.61 -21.18
N ASN A 66 -15.85 -20.21 -21.35
CA ASN A 66 -16.83 -20.30 -20.27
C ASN A 66 -16.31 -21.16 -19.10
N GLU A 67 -15.62 -22.28 -19.40
CA GLU A 67 -14.98 -23.11 -18.37
C GLU A 67 -13.88 -22.33 -17.63
N GLU A 68 -13.06 -21.55 -18.34
CA GLU A 68 -12.05 -20.67 -17.74
C GLU A 68 -12.68 -19.57 -16.86
N GLU A 69 -13.76 -18.93 -17.32
CA GLU A 69 -14.49 -17.91 -16.55
C GLU A 69 -15.11 -18.50 -15.26
N GLU A 70 -15.74 -19.69 -15.35
CA GLU A 70 -16.29 -20.39 -14.19
C GLU A 70 -15.20 -20.80 -13.16
N GLU A 71 -14.03 -21.25 -13.64
CA GLU A 71 -12.88 -21.55 -12.78
C GLU A 71 -12.32 -20.29 -12.11
N GLU A 72 -12.21 -19.18 -12.84
CA GLU A 72 -11.77 -17.88 -12.30
C GLU A 72 -12.73 -17.35 -11.23
N GLU A 73 -14.04 -17.48 -11.45
CA GLU A 73 -15.07 -17.09 -10.48
C GLU A 73 -14.99 -17.94 -9.21
N ALA A 74 -14.91 -19.27 -9.34
CA ALA A 74 -14.79 -20.17 -8.20
C ALA A 74 -13.53 -19.89 -7.36
N MET A 75 -12.39 -19.67 -8.03
CA MET A 75 -11.13 -19.27 -7.39
C MET A 75 -11.23 -17.93 -6.69
N SER A 76 -11.95 -16.97 -7.27
CA SER A 76 -12.17 -15.65 -6.68
C SER A 76 -13.00 -15.73 -5.40
N ILE A 77 -14.06 -16.56 -5.39
CA ILE A 77 -14.87 -16.80 -4.20
C ILE A 77 -14.04 -17.44 -3.09
N ASP A 78 -13.25 -18.48 -3.41
CA ASP A 78 -12.37 -19.14 -2.43
C ASP A 78 -11.32 -18.16 -1.86
N ASN A 79 -10.66 -17.37 -2.71
CA ASN A 79 -9.71 -16.35 -2.26
C ASN A 79 -10.37 -15.31 -1.33
N LEU A 80 -11.57 -14.84 -1.66
CA LEU A 80 -12.31 -13.91 -0.81
C LEU A 80 -12.65 -14.55 0.54
N GLN A 81 -13.15 -15.78 0.55
CA GLN A 81 -13.44 -16.52 1.78
C GLN A 81 -12.19 -16.70 2.64
N GLN A 82 -11.05 -17.05 2.04
CA GLN A 82 -9.78 -17.18 2.73
C GLN A 82 -9.28 -15.84 3.31
N PHE A 83 -9.41 -14.74 2.57
CA PHE A 83 -9.08 -13.40 3.05
C PHE A 83 -9.95 -12.99 4.25
N ILE A 84 -11.26 -13.25 4.17
CA ILE A 84 -12.20 -13.00 5.26
C ILE A 84 -11.83 -13.83 6.47
N LYS A 85 -11.66 -15.15 6.30
CA LYS A 85 -11.27 -16.08 7.36
C LYS A 85 -9.98 -15.67 8.05
N LEU A 86 -8.97 -15.23 7.30
CA LEU A 86 -7.70 -14.74 7.84
C LEU A 86 -7.90 -13.51 8.74
N SER A 87 -8.89 -12.66 8.41
CA SER A 87 -9.16 -11.39 9.08
C SER A 87 -10.10 -11.46 10.29
N LEU A 88 -10.96 -12.48 10.38
CA LEU A 88 -11.98 -12.65 11.42
C LEU A 88 -11.41 -12.62 12.85
N GLY A 89 -12.21 -12.15 13.81
CA GLY A 89 -11.89 -12.20 15.23
C GLY A 89 -11.76 -10.83 15.89
N LYS A 90 -11.29 -10.84 17.13
CA LYS A 90 -11.04 -9.63 17.93
C LYS A 90 -9.54 -9.38 17.97
N TRP A 91 -9.14 -8.19 17.60
CA TRP A 91 -7.76 -7.77 17.51
C TRP A 91 -7.52 -6.66 18.53
N ASN A 92 -6.64 -6.89 19.49
CA ASN A 92 -6.15 -5.84 20.38
C ASN A 92 -4.87 -5.28 19.78
N GLY A 93 -4.75 -3.97 19.67
CA GLY A 93 -3.62 -3.40 18.98
C GLY A 93 -3.26 -1.99 19.38
N THR A 94 -2.14 -1.55 18.83
CA THR A 94 -1.61 -0.20 19.02
C THR A 94 -1.38 0.42 17.65
N PHE A 95 -1.93 1.62 17.48
CA PHE A 95 -1.76 2.45 16.31
C PHE A 95 -0.59 3.41 16.54
N TYR A 96 0.36 3.43 15.60
CA TYR A 96 1.51 4.31 15.63
C TYR A 96 1.47 5.24 14.43
N GLN A 97 1.66 6.54 14.67
CA GLN A 97 1.89 7.53 13.62
C GLN A 97 3.35 7.92 13.59
N PHE A 98 3.98 7.81 12.43
CA PHE A 98 5.32 8.32 12.16
C PHE A 98 5.29 9.42 11.11
N ASP A 99 6.21 10.37 11.20
CA ASP A 99 6.51 11.26 10.08
C ASP A 99 7.32 10.54 8.98
N SER A 100 7.61 11.25 7.88
CA SER A 100 8.40 10.73 6.77
C SER A 100 9.84 10.33 7.15
N HIS A 101 10.35 10.84 8.28
CA HIS A 101 11.68 10.56 8.80
C HIS A 101 11.67 9.47 9.89
N GLY A 102 10.53 8.80 10.14
CA GLY A 102 10.45 7.70 11.09
C GLY A 102 10.43 8.14 12.56
N LYS A 103 10.15 9.42 12.83
CA LYS A 103 9.91 9.92 14.18
C LYS A 103 8.47 9.59 14.60
N LEU A 104 8.33 8.96 15.76
CA LEU A 104 7.02 8.68 16.36
C LEU A 104 6.36 10.00 16.79
N LEU A 105 5.13 10.22 16.30
CA LEU A 105 4.30 11.39 16.61
C LEU A 105 3.20 11.06 17.63
N GLN A 106 2.47 9.95 17.40
CA GLN A 106 1.34 9.55 18.22
C GLN A 106 1.31 8.04 18.40
N GLU A 107 0.85 7.60 19.57
CA GLU A 107 0.56 6.21 19.91
C GLU A 107 -0.86 6.14 20.48
N VAL A 108 -1.72 5.31 19.89
CA VAL A 108 -3.14 5.20 20.26
C VAL A 108 -3.51 3.73 20.44
N THR A 109 -4.10 3.38 21.59
CA THR A 109 -4.63 2.03 21.81
C THR A 109 -5.90 1.82 21.01
N THR A 110 -5.99 0.67 20.32
CA THR A 110 -7.12 0.34 19.46
C THR A 110 -7.58 -1.10 19.68
N LYS A 111 -8.85 -1.36 19.38
CA LYS A 111 -9.38 -2.73 19.25
C LYS A 111 -10.13 -2.82 17.94
N LEU A 112 -10.01 -3.92 17.23
CA LEU A 112 -10.72 -4.14 15.98
C LEU A 112 -11.53 -5.43 16.08
N SER A 113 -12.85 -5.31 15.94
CA SER A 113 -13.76 -6.46 15.87
C SER A 113 -14.10 -6.74 14.42
N VAL A 114 -13.82 -7.95 13.96
CA VAL A 114 -14.02 -8.37 12.56
C VAL A 114 -14.98 -9.55 12.52
N GLY A 115 -16.07 -9.39 11.77
CA GLY A 115 -17.07 -10.42 11.50
C GLY A 115 -17.32 -10.59 10.01
N SER A 116 -18.14 -11.58 9.67
CA SER A 116 -18.62 -11.80 8.30
C SER A 116 -20.14 -11.97 8.26
N TYR A 117 -20.72 -11.69 7.11
CA TYR A 117 -22.13 -11.91 6.79
C TYR A 117 -22.25 -12.37 5.34
N GLY A 118 -23.31 -13.11 5.01
CA GLY A 118 -23.50 -13.69 3.68
C GLY A 118 -22.66 -14.96 3.46
N GLU A 119 -22.87 -15.59 2.30
CA GLU A 119 -22.22 -16.82 1.87
C GLU A 119 -21.79 -16.68 0.40
N ASP A 120 -20.83 -17.50 -0.02
CA ASP A 120 -20.33 -17.57 -1.39
C ASP A 120 -19.95 -16.21 -1.99
N GLU A 121 -20.50 -15.83 -3.14
CA GLU A 121 -20.22 -14.55 -3.82
C GLU A 121 -20.72 -13.32 -3.04
N LEU A 122 -21.68 -13.51 -2.13
CA LEU A 122 -22.28 -12.46 -1.31
C LEU A 122 -21.62 -12.35 0.07
N ILE A 123 -20.52 -13.10 0.30
CA ILE A 123 -19.79 -13.00 1.55
C ILE A 123 -19.15 -11.61 1.69
N SER A 124 -19.36 -11.01 2.86
CA SER A 124 -18.90 -9.68 3.20
C SER A 124 -18.16 -9.70 4.55
N LEU A 125 -17.08 -8.93 4.63
CA LEU A 125 -16.35 -8.60 5.84
C LEU A 125 -16.90 -7.30 6.43
N ILE A 126 -17.27 -7.34 7.70
CA ILE A 126 -17.67 -6.17 8.48
C ILE A 126 -16.68 -5.96 9.62
N GLN A 127 -16.27 -4.71 9.81
CA GLN A 127 -15.20 -4.38 10.74
C GLN A 127 -15.56 -3.12 11.52
N THR A 128 -15.41 -3.20 12.84
CA THR A 128 -15.60 -2.08 13.75
C THR A 128 -14.31 -1.83 14.51
N LEU A 129 -13.74 -0.64 14.32
CA LEU A 129 -12.55 -0.16 15.01
C LEU A 129 -12.97 0.66 16.23
N TYR A 130 -12.44 0.31 17.38
CA TYR A 130 -12.61 1.01 18.65
C TYR A 130 -11.32 1.74 18.97
N ILE A 131 -11.42 3.03 19.27
CA ILE A 131 -10.28 3.91 19.55
C ILE A 131 -10.38 4.36 20.99
N LYS A 132 -9.34 4.10 21.79
CA LYS A 132 -9.28 4.56 23.16
C LYS A 132 -9.11 6.07 23.19
N GLN A 133 -10.03 6.78 23.83
CA GLN A 133 -9.96 8.22 23.99
C GLN A 133 -9.00 8.62 25.13
N PRO A 134 -8.35 9.80 25.06
CA PRO A 134 -7.59 10.33 26.19
C PRO A 134 -8.52 10.59 27.38
N SER A 135 -8.02 10.40 28.61
CA SER A 135 -8.81 10.64 29.82
C SER A 135 -9.22 12.12 29.92
N SER A 136 -10.51 12.39 30.09
CA SER A 136 -11.04 13.75 30.23
C SER A 136 -10.38 14.48 31.42
N SER A 137 -10.02 15.74 31.22
CA SER A 137 -9.40 16.59 32.25
C SER A 137 -10.33 16.90 33.44
N THR A 138 -11.61 16.58 33.33
CA THR A 138 -12.68 16.78 34.30
C THR A 138 -12.90 15.55 35.20
N SER A 139 -11.84 15.01 35.80
CA SER A 139 -12.00 13.91 36.76
C SER A 139 -12.70 14.39 38.04
N ILE A 140 -13.88 13.83 38.34
CA ILE A 140 -14.56 14.02 39.63
C ILE A 140 -13.80 13.20 40.68
N SER A 141 -13.30 13.83 41.74
CA SER A 141 -12.53 13.16 42.79
C SER A 141 -13.36 12.02 43.44
N GLY A 142 -12.91 10.78 43.32
CA GLY A 142 -13.48 9.61 44.01
C GLY A 142 -14.02 8.49 43.13
N TYR A 143 -14.03 8.64 41.81
CA TYR A 143 -14.40 7.58 40.86
C TYR A 143 -13.20 7.23 39.96
N GLU A 144 -12.96 5.94 39.72
CA GLU A 144 -12.03 5.53 38.65
C GLU A 144 -12.61 6.00 37.31
N PRO A 145 -11.81 6.69 36.46
CA PRO A 145 -12.30 7.17 35.17
C PRO A 145 -12.66 5.96 34.30
N GLU A 146 -13.91 5.91 33.84
CA GLU A 146 -14.37 4.91 32.89
C GLU A 146 -13.60 5.09 31.57
N ILE A 147 -13.08 3.99 31.00
CA ILE A 147 -12.32 4.08 29.76
C ILE A 147 -13.30 4.26 28.60
N GLU A 148 -13.27 5.43 27.99
CA GLU A 148 -14.10 5.73 26.83
C GLU A 148 -13.47 5.23 25.52
N TRP A 149 -14.33 4.66 24.68
CA TRP A 149 -13.96 4.11 23.37
C TRP A 149 -14.85 4.73 22.29
N ALA A 150 -14.23 5.40 21.32
CA ALA A 150 -14.92 5.86 20.13
C ALA A 150 -15.05 4.71 19.12
N GLU A 151 -16.22 4.56 18.50
CA GLU A 151 -16.48 3.54 17.48
C GLU A 151 -16.37 4.11 16.06
N TYR A 152 -15.63 3.43 15.20
CA TYR A 152 -15.57 3.68 13.76
C TYR A 152 -15.95 2.43 12.97
N LYS A 153 -17.02 2.52 12.19
CA LYS A 153 -17.45 1.46 11.28
C LYS A 153 -16.67 1.57 9.97
N ILE A 154 -15.76 0.62 9.74
CA ILE A 154 -14.99 0.57 8.49
C ILE A 154 -15.93 0.16 7.36
N LYS A 155 -15.70 0.70 6.15
CA LYS A 155 -16.46 0.34 4.96
C LYS A 155 -16.44 -1.17 4.76
N GLU A 156 -17.60 -1.74 4.48
CA GLU A 156 -17.78 -3.15 4.18
C GLU A 156 -16.84 -3.59 3.04
N THR A 157 -16.25 -4.77 3.19
CA THR A 157 -15.39 -5.38 2.19
C THR A 157 -16.03 -6.66 1.66
N ASN A 158 -16.42 -6.67 0.40
CA ASN A 158 -17.04 -7.77 -0.34
C ASN A 158 -16.39 -7.93 -1.73
N MET A 159 -16.83 -8.93 -2.50
CA MET A 159 -16.31 -9.26 -3.84
C MET A 159 -16.11 -8.05 -4.75
N PHE A 160 -17.11 -7.16 -4.79
CA PHE A 160 -17.04 -5.95 -5.62
C PHE A 160 -15.98 -4.97 -5.13
N THR A 161 -15.93 -4.70 -3.82
CA THR A 161 -14.99 -3.72 -3.25
C THR A 161 -13.55 -4.19 -3.31
N VAL A 162 -13.26 -5.48 -3.06
CA VAL A 162 -11.89 -6.01 -3.07
C VAL A 162 -11.27 -5.90 -4.44
N ASP A 163 -12.06 -6.12 -5.49
CA ASP A 163 -11.60 -6.07 -6.86
C ASP A 163 -11.59 -4.63 -7.41
N LYS A 164 -12.74 -3.94 -7.36
CA LYS A 164 -12.91 -2.64 -8.04
C LYS A 164 -12.35 -1.46 -7.26
N TYR A 165 -12.32 -1.49 -5.93
CA TYR A 165 -11.91 -0.33 -5.13
C TYR A 165 -10.57 -0.53 -4.44
N GLN A 166 -10.33 -1.71 -3.87
CA GLN A 166 -9.13 -1.99 -3.09
C GLN A 166 -8.00 -2.61 -3.92
N GLN A 167 -8.32 -3.16 -5.10
CA GLN A 167 -7.40 -3.88 -5.98
C GLN A 167 -6.56 -4.93 -5.22
N ILE A 168 -7.18 -5.73 -4.35
CA ILE A 168 -6.48 -6.59 -3.39
C ILE A 168 -5.29 -7.36 -3.98
N GLY A 169 -4.15 -7.38 -3.29
CA GLY A 169 -3.07 -8.35 -3.55
C GLY A 169 -3.03 -9.32 -2.39
N PHE A 170 -3.58 -10.54 -2.55
CA PHE A 170 -3.75 -11.50 -1.46
C PHE A 170 -2.86 -12.73 -1.63
N PHE A 171 -2.22 -13.14 -0.54
CA PHE A 171 -1.35 -14.30 -0.45
C PHE A 171 -1.89 -15.26 0.60
N PRO A 172 -2.73 -16.24 0.21
CA PRO A 172 -3.42 -17.07 1.18
C PRO A 172 -2.48 -17.96 1.99
N LYS A 173 -1.47 -18.55 1.34
CA LYS A 173 -0.50 -19.45 1.98
C LYS A 173 0.49 -18.68 2.86
N GLU A 174 0.95 -17.54 2.38
CA GLU A 174 1.94 -16.69 3.03
C GLU A 174 1.32 -15.79 4.11
N ARG A 175 -0.02 -15.72 4.16
CA ARG A 175 -0.81 -14.91 5.09
C ARG A 175 -0.39 -13.44 5.02
N ALA A 176 -0.43 -12.86 3.81
CA ALA A 176 -0.13 -11.44 3.59
C ALA A 176 -1.16 -10.82 2.64
N PHE A 177 -1.39 -9.52 2.76
CA PHE A 177 -2.23 -8.80 1.81
C PHE A 177 -1.89 -7.32 1.66
N ALA A 178 -2.22 -6.74 0.50
CA ALA A 178 -2.17 -5.30 0.27
C ALA A 178 -3.52 -4.77 -0.24
N LEU A 179 -3.95 -3.62 0.28
CA LEU A 179 -5.20 -2.95 -0.11
C LEU A 179 -4.96 -1.48 -0.45
N ARG A 180 -5.75 -0.97 -1.38
CA ARG A 180 -5.91 0.47 -1.62
C ARG A 180 -7.08 1.02 -0.82
N TYR A 181 -6.89 2.19 -0.23
CA TYR A 181 -7.98 3.00 0.30
C TYR A 181 -8.21 4.23 -0.58
N GLN A 182 -9.48 4.60 -0.76
CA GLN A 182 -9.85 5.80 -1.53
C GLN A 182 -9.53 7.10 -0.78
N THR A 183 -9.54 7.03 0.55
CA THR A 183 -9.36 8.19 1.45
C THR A 183 -8.69 7.73 2.74
N ALA A 184 -7.99 8.63 3.42
CA ALA A 184 -7.43 8.39 4.75
C ALA A 184 -8.42 8.65 5.91
N GLY A 185 -9.73 8.73 5.66
CA GLY A 185 -10.71 9.17 6.65
C GLY A 185 -10.82 8.30 7.91
N MET A 186 -10.60 6.99 7.80
CA MET A 186 -10.51 6.11 8.98
C MET A 186 -9.31 6.48 9.85
N LEU A 187 -8.18 6.79 9.23
CA LEU A 187 -6.92 7.11 9.90
C LEU A 187 -6.97 8.52 10.52
N ASP A 188 -7.62 9.47 9.85
CA ASP A 188 -7.97 10.79 10.41
C ASP A 188 -8.83 10.66 11.68
N PHE A 189 -9.87 9.81 11.65
CA PHE A 189 -10.73 9.58 12.80
C PHE A 189 -9.98 8.98 13.99
N VAL A 190 -9.07 8.02 13.75
CA VAL A 190 -8.22 7.43 14.79
C VAL A 190 -7.36 8.49 15.48
N LEU A 191 -6.75 9.39 14.71
CA LEU A 191 -5.93 10.47 15.25
C LEU A 191 -6.75 11.47 16.06
N ARG A 192 -7.92 11.88 15.55
CA ARG A 192 -8.80 12.81 16.25
C ARG A 192 -9.30 12.23 17.57
N GLN A 193 -9.90 11.05 17.53
CA GLN A 193 -10.46 10.44 18.74
C GLN A 193 -9.40 9.96 19.71
N GLY A 194 -8.27 9.46 19.21
CA GLY A 194 -7.19 8.95 20.05
C GLY A 194 -6.32 10.02 20.71
N VAL A 195 -6.25 11.23 20.12
CA VAL A 195 -5.38 12.31 20.62
C VAL A 195 -6.18 13.47 21.20
N LEU A 196 -7.28 13.87 20.56
CA LEU A 196 -8.11 15.00 21.01
C LEU A 196 -9.29 14.54 21.87
N GLY A 197 -9.85 13.36 21.59
CA GLY A 197 -11.00 12.83 22.33
C GLY A 197 -12.24 13.72 22.20
N GLU A 198 -12.92 13.96 23.32
CA GLU A 198 -14.09 14.84 23.41
C GLU A 198 -13.77 16.32 23.14
N ASP A 199 -12.51 16.72 23.30
CA ASP A 199 -12.05 18.10 23.09
C ASP A 199 -11.83 18.44 21.60
N ASP A 200 -12.14 17.52 20.67
CA ASP A 200 -12.07 17.81 19.23
C ASP A 200 -13.10 18.87 18.82
N THR A 201 -12.60 20.07 18.48
CA THR A 201 -13.41 21.19 17.99
C THR A 201 -13.87 21.02 16.54
N GLY A 202 -13.44 19.95 15.86
CA GLY A 202 -13.70 19.72 14.44
C GLY A 202 -12.88 20.63 13.52
N GLU A 203 -11.86 21.31 14.06
CA GLU A 203 -10.94 22.14 13.28
C GLU A 203 -10.22 21.30 12.22
N GLU A 204 -10.00 21.90 11.04
CA GLU A 204 -9.32 21.21 9.93
C GLU A 204 -7.85 20.90 10.23
N SER A 205 -7.20 21.69 11.08
CA SER A 205 -5.78 21.56 11.41
C SER A 205 -5.55 21.92 12.88
N PRO A 206 -5.93 21.02 13.81
CA PRO A 206 -5.75 21.25 15.24
C PRO A 206 -4.26 21.43 15.58
N LYS A 207 -3.96 22.28 16.57
CA LYS A 207 -2.57 22.54 16.97
C LYS A 207 -1.91 21.27 17.48
N ASN A 208 -0.67 21.02 17.06
CA ASN A 208 0.19 19.90 17.49
C ASN A 208 -0.30 18.50 17.09
N LEU A 209 -1.26 18.37 16.18
CA LEU A 209 -1.68 17.09 15.62
C LEU A 209 -1.52 17.12 14.10
N LYS A 210 -0.78 16.15 13.57
CA LYS A 210 -0.59 15.99 12.13
C LYS A 210 -1.71 15.09 11.60
N LEU A 211 -2.65 15.66 10.85
CA LEU A 211 -3.72 14.90 10.17
C LEU A 211 -3.36 14.62 8.71
N PRO A 212 -3.85 13.52 8.13
CA PRO A 212 -3.63 13.23 6.72
C PRO A 212 -4.38 14.21 5.82
N SER A 213 -3.86 14.43 4.61
CA SER A 213 -4.52 15.23 3.59
C SER A 213 -5.95 14.72 3.30
N ARG A 214 -6.90 15.64 3.08
CA ARG A 214 -8.29 15.29 2.73
C ARG A 214 -8.42 14.50 1.42
N ARG A 215 -7.50 14.71 0.48
CA ARG A 215 -7.46 14.08 -0.84
C ARG A 215 -6.05 13.57 -1.14
N PRO A 216 -5.59 12.54 -0.41
CA PRO A 216 -4.28 11.96 -0.65
C PRO A 216 -4.23 11.37 -2.06
N SER A 217 -3.05 11.38 -2.68
CA SER A 217 -2.85 10.74 -3.98
C SER A 217 -2.89 9.21 -3.86
N ILE A 218 -2.27 8.67 -2.80
CA ILE A 218 -2.20 7.24 -2.51
C ILE A 218 -2.43 7.00 -1.02
N VAL A 219 -3.29 6.03 -0.71
CA VAL A 219 -3.39 5.39 0.61
C VAL A 219 -3.29 3.88 0.39
N CYS A 220 -2.15 3.32 0.77
CA CYS A 220 -1.84 1.91 0.58
C CYS A 220 -1.64 1.22 1.92
N GLU A 221 -2.40 0.17 2.18
CA GLU A 221 -2.20 -0.75 3.29
C GLU A 221 -1.36 -1.96 2.82
N SER A 222 -0.40 -2.37 3.64
CA SER A 222 0.37 -3.61 3.49
C SER A 222 0.33 -4.34 4.81
N CYS A 223 -0.15 -5.57 4.80
CA CYS A 223 -0.36 -6.40 5.97
C CYS A 223 0.51 -7.65 5.91
N LEU A 224 1.32 -7.83 6.96
CA LEU A 224 2.13 -9.03 7.19
C LEU A 224 1.69 -9.67 8.51
N TYR A 225 1.46 -10.97 8.50
CA TYR A 225 1.23 -11.74 9.72
C TYR A 225 2.56 -12.29 10.24
N SER A 226 2.71 -12.35 11.57
CA SER A 226 3.85 -13.03 12.16
C SER A 226 3.80 -14.53 11.85
N ARG A 227 4.99 -15.12 11.68
CA ARG A 227 5.13 -16.56 11.46
C ARG A 227 5.07 -17.35 12.77
N GLU A 228 5.36 -16.70 13.90
CA GLU A 228 5.47 -17.33 15.21
C GLU A 228 4.26 -17.10 16.10
N LYS A 229 3.56 -15.96 15.92
CA LYS A 229 2.45 -15.51 16.77
C LYS A 229 1.21 -15.21 15.94
N ASP A 230 0.02 -15.29 16.54
CA ASP A 230 -1.21 -14.83 15.88
C ASP A 230 -1.39 -13.31 16.02
N MET A 231 -0.42 -12.61 15.43
CA MET A 231 -0.35 -11.17 15.36
C MET A 231 -0.05 -10.71 13.95
N ARG A 232 -0.33 -9.45 13.66
CA ARG A 232 -0.07 -8.84 12.35
C ARG A 232 0.34 -7.39 12.49
N ALA A 233 1.07 -6.91 11.49
CA ALA A 233 1.37 -5.50 11.30
C ALA A 233 0.69 -5.02 10.02
N ARG A 234 -0.17 -4.00 10.13
CA ARG A 234 -0.83 -3.33 8.99
C ARG A 234 -0.21 -1.95 8.83
N ALA A 235 0.65 -1.81 7.82
CA ALA A 235 1.40 -0.61 7.54
C ALA A 235 0.73 0.22 6.44
N PHE A 236 0.64 1.54 6.63
CA PHE A 236 -0.02 2.47 5.72
C PHE A 236 0.95 3.52 5.20
N HIS A 237 1.08 3.59 3.88
CA HIS A 237 1.67 4.72 3.20
C HIS A 237 0.58 5.74 2.88
N ILE A 238 0.75 6.99 3.32
CA ILE A 238 -0.11 8.11 2.94
C ILE A 238 0.73 9.14 2.20
N LEU A 239 0.41 9.32 0.92
CA LEU A 239 1.04 10.32 0.08
C LEU A 239 0.09 11.51 -0.10
N ASP A 240 0.63 12.71 0.01
CA ASP A 240 -0.09 13.96 -0.16
C ASP A 240 -0.65 14.09 -1.61
N PRO A 241 -1.47 15.11 -1.91
CA PRO A 241 -2.01 15.31 -3.26
C PRO A 241 -0.93 15.54 -4.33
N GLN A 242 0.30 15.89 -3.95
CA GLN A 242 1.45 16.12 -4.83
C GLN A 242 2.29 14.85 -5.04
N GLY A 243 1.95 13.75 -4.36
CA GLY A 243 2.65 12.48 -4.50
C GLY A 243 3.89 12.35 -3.60
N VAL A 244 4.02 13.18 -2.58
CA VAL A 244 5.12 13.11 -1.60
C VAL A 244 4.62 12.39 -0.33
N LEU A 245 5.48 11.58 0.30
CA LEU A 245 5.15 10.90 1.54
C LEU A 245 4.80 11.91 2.64
N GLU A 246 3.58 11.84 3.16
CA GLU A 246 3.09 12.73 4.21
C GLU A 246 3.29 12.14 5.61
N MET A 247 2.98 10.85 5.76
CA MET A 247 3.13 10.10 7.01
C MET A 247 3.10 8.60 6.76
N LEU A 248 3.61 7.86 7.75
CA LEU A 248 3.59 6.41 7.80
C LEU A 248 2.80 6.00 9.05
N LEU A 249 1.87 5.05 8.90
CA LEU A 249 1.09 4.56 10.04
C LEU A 249 1.24 3.05 10.16
N VAL A 250 1.26 2.54 11.38
CA VAL A 250 1.33 1.09 11.64
C VAL A 250 0.29 0.72 12.69
N PHE A 251 -0.58 -0.23 12.38
CA PHE A 251 -1.31 -0.99 13.39
C PHE A 251 -0.53 -2.25 13.70
N LEU A 252 -0.13 -2.43 14.96
CA LEU A 252 0.39 -3.69 15.46
C LEU A 252 -0.72 -4.35 16.27
N GLU A 253 -1.17 -5.52 15.84
CA GLU A 253 -2.41 -6.15 16.33
C GLU A 253 -2.16 -7.61 16.70
N ASP A 254 -2.68 -8.05 17.84
CA ASP A 254 -2.65 -9.42 18.32
C ASP A 254 -4.09 -9.94 18.48
N ARG A 255 -4.35 -11.18 18.05
CA ARG A 255 -5.69 -11.79 18.12
C ARG A 255 -6.00 -12.47 19.46
N GLY A 256 -5.12 -12.35 20.44
CA GLY A 256 -5.28 -12.83 21.82
C GLY A 256 -5.53 -11.68 22.80
N ASP A 257 -5.20 -11.92 24.07
CA ASP A 257 -5.37 -10.95 25.16
C ASP A 257 -4.20 -9.95 25.27
N GLY A 258 -3.19 -10.07 24.40
CA GLY A 258 -2.02 -9.21 24.38
C GLY A 258 -2.33 -7.81 23.85
N HIS A 259 -1.61 -6.80 24.34
CA HIS A 259 -1.50 -5.51 23.67
C HIS A 259 -0.07 -5.40 23.16
N PRO A 260 0.18 -5.69 21.87
CA PRO A 260 1.54 -5.66 21.36
C PRO A 260 2.02 -4.21 21.31
N HIS A 261 3.18 -3.96 21.91
CA HIS A 261 3.87 -2.68 21.83
C HIS A 261 5.15 -2.83 21.03
N LEU A 262 5.48 -1.81 20.23
CA LEU A 262 6.81 -1.70 19.65
C LEU A 262 7.77 -1.51 20.84
N THR A 263 8.71 -2.44 21.02
CA THR A 263 9.76 -2.26 22.02
C THR A 263 10.48 -0.94 21.77
N SER A 264 10.45 -0.06 22.78
CA SER A 264 11.12 1.25 22.79
C SER A 264 12.54 1.11 22.28
N VAL A 265 12.81 1.60 21.07
CA VAL A 265 14.18 1.84 20.62
C VAL A 265 14.66 3.04 21.41
N ASP A 266 15.66 2.83 22.26
CA ASP A 266 16.35 3.89 22.99
C ASP A 266 16.61 5.07 22.06
N THR A 267 16.16 6.24 22.49
CA THR A 267 16.13 7.52 21.76
C THR A 267 17.54 8.09 21.48
N LYS A 268 18.60 7.26 21.52
CA LYS A 268 19.99 7.71 21.58
C LYS A 268 20.96 7.16 20.54
N GLU A 269 20.57 6.32 19.59
CA GLU A 269 21.47 5.96 18.48
C GLU A 269 20.80 6.09 17.11
N SER A 270 21.16 7.15 16.39
CA SER A 270 20.68 7.50 15.05
C SER A 270 21.17 6.58 13.93
N THR A 271 21.95 5.55 14.24
CA THR A 271 22.47 4.55 13.27
C THR A 271 22.22 3.10 13.67
N SER A 272 21.67 2.84 14.87
CA SER A 272 21.42 1.47 15.34
C SER A 272 20.26 0.79 14.61
N GLY A 273 19.33 1.56 14.05
CA GLY A 273 18.11 1.04 13.40
C GLY A 273 18.35 0.27 12.11
N ILE A 274 19.40 0.59 11.35
CA ILE A 274 19.72 -0.12 10.09
C ILE A 274 20.45 -1.44 10.34
N MET A 275 21.18 -1.55 11.47
CA MET A 275 22.08 -2.67 11.78
C MET A 275 21.43 -4.05 11.67
N PRO A 276 20.18 -4.27 12.13
CA PRO A 276 19.52 -5.56 11.94
C PRO A 276 19.39 -5.97 10.48
N PHE A 277 19.20 -5.01 9.57
CA PHE A 277 18.96 -5.24 8.14
C PHE A 277 20.24 -5.40 7.31
N LEU A 278 21.39 -4.96 7.81
CA LEU A 278 22.67 -5.12 7.10
C LEU A 278 23.06 -6.59 7.00
N GLY A 279 23.73 -6.97 5.91
CA GLY A 279 24.20 -8.32 5.62
C GLY A 279 23.51 -8.93 4.40
N ARG A 280 23.69 -10.24 4.24
CA ARG A 280 23.14 -11.02 3.14
C ARG A 280 21.86 -11.73 3.58
N TRP A 281 20.84 -11.62 2.76
CA TRP A 281 19.53 -12.21 2.93
C TRP A 281 19.23 -13.08 1.72
N GLU A 282 18.77 -14.30 1.96
CA GLU A 282 18.36 -15.24 0.91
C GLU A 282 16.93 -15.68 1.17
N GLY A 283 16.14 -15.84 0.12
CA GLY A 283 14.73 -16.16 0.26
C GLY A 283 14.02 -16.47 -1.04
N HIS A 284 12.69 -16.58 -0.96
CA HIS A 284 11.81 -16.81 -2.10
C HIS A 284 10.79 -15.68 -2.22
N SER A 285 10.44 -15.33 -3.45
CA SER A 285 9.43 -14.33 -3.78
C SER A 285 8.31 -14.92 -4.63
N ILE A 286 7.09 -14.44 -4.38
CA ILE A 286 5.90 -14.78 -5.14
C ILE A 286 5.22 -13.48 -5.54
N THR A 287 5.01 -13.29 -6.84
CA THR A 287 4.32 -12.14 -7.40
C THR A 287 2.94 -12.55 -7.87
N LYS A 288 1.92 -11.87 -7.35
CA LYS A 288 0.52 -12.04 -7.74
C LYS A 288 -0.02 -10.78 -8.40
N ARG A 289 -0.82 -10.94 -9.45
CA ARG A 289 -1.59 -9.85 -10.06
C ARG A 289 -2.59 -9.30 -9.03
N SER A 290 -2.78 -7.99 -9.00
CA SER A 290 -3.82 -7.35 -8.19
C SER A 290 -5.22 -7.74 -8.69
N GLY A 291 -6.17 -7.84 -7.76
CA GLY A 291 -7.52 -8.34 -8.02
C GLY A 291 -7.79 -9.62 -7.24
N VAL A 292 -9.06 -9.93 -7.03
CA VAL A 292 -9.49 -11.04 -6.16
C VAL A 292 -9.04 -12.42 -6.67
N TYR A 293 -8.97 -12.60 -7.99
CA TYR A 293 -8.45 -13.83 -8.61
C TYR A 293 -6.99 -14.09 -8.25
N GLY A 294 -6.16 -13.04 -8.14
CA GLY A 294 -4.81 -13.14 -7.58
C GLY A 294 -3.86 -14.08 -8.33
N ALA A 295 -3.95 -14.11 -9.66
CA ALA A 295 -3.10 -14.96 -10.52
C ALA A 295 -1.62 -14.84 -10.15
N THR A 296 -0.95 -15.96 -9.90
CA THR A 296 0.51 -15.97 -9.75
C THR A 296 1.15 -15.68 -11.10
N ILE A 297 1.94 -14.62 -11.18
CA ILE A 297 2.59 -14.17 -12.43
C ILE A 297 4.09 -14.47 -12.46
N ALA A 298 4.72 -14.60 -11.28
CA ALA A 298 6.12 -14.95 -11.18
C ALA A 298 6.43 -15.55 -9.81
N GLU A 299 7.41 -16.44 -9.79
CA GLU A 299 8.09 -16.92 -8.59
C GLU A 299 9.59 -16.87 -8.85
N ALA A 300 10.36 -16.54 -7.82
CA ALA A 300 11.79 -16.38 -7.96
C ALA A 300 12.54 -16.47 -6.63
N ASP A 301 13.72 -17.11 -6.68
CA ASP A 301 14.72 -17.03 -5.63
C ASP A 301 15.29 -15.61 -5.55
N THR A 302 15.52 -15.14 -4.33
CA THR A 302 15.97 -13.78 -4.03
C THR A 302 17.23 -13.79 -3.18
N VAL A 303 18.17 -12.92 -3.53
CA VAL A 303 19.35 -12.63 -2.73
C VAL A 303 19.44 -11.11 -2.59
N ALA A 304 19.23 -10.61 -1.37
CA ALA A 304 19.35 -9.19 -1.04
C ALA A 304 20.58 -8.98 -0.16
N PHE A 305 21.48 -8.11 -0.60
CA PHE A 305 22.66 -7.71 0.12
C PHE A 305 22.57 -6.23 0.49
N LEU A 306 22.84 -5.91 1.75
CA LEU A 306 22.76 -4.55 2.27
C LEU A 306 24.00 -4.24 3.11
N GLU A 307 24.80 -3.26 2.72
CA GLU A 307 26.08 -2.94 3.36
C GLU A 307 26.25 -1.43 3.55
N MET A 308 26.95 -1.03 4.61
CA MET A 308 27.46 0.33 4.76
C MET A 308 28.91 0.36 4.29
N ASN A 309 29.22 1.22 3.32
CA ASN A 309 30.58 1.38 2.83
C ASN A 309 31.41 2.30 3.75
N ASP A 310 32.72 2.38 3.48
CA ASP A 310 33.67 3.24 4.23
C ASP A 310 33.37 4.75 4.20
N LYS A 311 32.41 5.18 3.37
CA LYS A 311 31.96 6.57 3.23
C LYS A 311 30.58 6.81 3.86
N ASP A 312 30.13 5.91 4.73
CA ASP A 312 28.80 5.94 5.36
C ASP A 312 27.64 5.97 4.35
N GLN A 313 27.83 5.39 3.16
CA GLN A 313 26.77 5.20 2.17
C GLN A 313 26.23 3.78 2.27
N LEU A 314 24.92 3.64 2.14
CA LEU A 314 24.25 2.36 2.06
C LEU A 314 24.32 1.84 0.62
N ILE A 315 24.79 0.61 0.46
CA ILE A 315 24.77 -0.15 -0.79
C ILE A 315 23.71 -1.23 -0.65
N GLN A 316 22.83 -1.34 -1.65
CA GLN A 316 21.81 -2.36 -1.73
C GLN A 316 21.90 -3.07 -3.08
N ASP A 317 22.09 -4.38 -3.05
CA ASP A 317 22.03 -5.25 -4.22
C ASP A 317 20.89 -6.26 -4.05
N ILE A 318 19.95 -6.29 -4.99
CA ILE A 318 18.86 -7.26 -5.01
C ILE A 318 18.99 -8.07 -6.28
N THR A 319 19.22 -9.37 -6.12
CA THR A 319 19.24 -10.34 -7.22
C THR A 319 18.00 -11.20 -7.14
N THR A 320 17.29 -11.35 -8.25
CA THR A 320 16.10 -12.18 -8.37
C THR A 320 16.29 -13.14 -9.54
N THR A 321 16.17 -14.44 -9.28
CA THR A 321 16.31 -15.50 -10.30
C THR A 321 14.99 -16.25 -10.40
N SER A 322 14.34 -16.21 -11.57
CA SER A 322 13.05 -16.89 -11.76
C SER A 322 13.16 -18.40 -11.48
N SER A 323 12.09 -19.04 -11.00
CA SER A 323 12.10 -20.47 -10.63
C SER A 323 12.51 -21.43 -11.76
N GLY A 324 12.45 -20.98 -13.03
CA GLY A 324 12.97 -21.73 -14.18
C GLY A 324 14.45 -21.51 -14.48
N GLY A 325 15.10 -20.57 -13.79
CA GLY A 325 16.50 -20.17 -14.01
C GLY A 325 16.74 -19.32 -15.26
N ASP A 326 15.72 -19.09 -16.08
CA ASP A 326 15.86 -18.47 -17.40
C ASP A 326 16.14 -16.96 -17.34
N VAL A 327 15.71 -16.29 -16.26
CA VAL A 327 15.83 -14.84 -16.11
C VAL A 327 16.39 -14.53 -14.73
N THR A 328 17.56 -13.89 -14.72
CA THR A 328 18.14 -13.29 -13.52
C THR A 328 18.20 -11.78 -13.68
N THR A 329 17.63 -11.05 -12.73
CA THR A 329 17.76 -9.59 -12.65
C THR A 329 18.59 -9.21 -11.43
N ASN A 330 19.40 -8.17 -11.59
CA ASN A 330 20.17 -7.58 -10.50
C ASN A 330 19.88 -6.08 -10.48
N VAL A 331 19.52 -5.57 -9.31
CA VAL A 331 19.26 -4.16 -9.06
C VAL A 331 20.24 -3.68 -8.02
N HIS A 332 21.09 -2.74 -8.42
CA HIS A 332 22.09 -2.11 -7.56
C HIS A 332 21.67 -0.68 -7.25
N TRP A 333 21.57 -0.34 -5.97
CA TRP A 333 21.30 1.01 -5.48
C TRP A 333 22.37 1.45 -4.48
N THR A 334 22.71 2.73 -4.54
CA THR A 334 23.49 3.42 -3.52
C THR A 334 22.62 4.53 -2.93
N GLY A 335 22.73 4.74 -1.62
CA GLY A 335 21.99 5.76 -0.91
C GLY A 335 22.76 6.34 0.27
N THR A 336 22.29 7.48 0.75
CA THR A 336 22.81 8.13 1.97
C THR A 336 21.84 7.95 3.11
N ILE A 337 22.36 7.72 4.32
CA ILE A 337 21.55 7.62 5.52
C ILE A 337 21.61 8.94 6.29
N SER A 338 20.45 9.46 6.67
CA SER A 338 20.30 10.61 7.55
C SER A 338 19.31 10.25 8.65
N ASP A 339 19.84 9.97 9.85
CA ASP A 339 19.07 9.44 10.97
C ASP A 339 18.37 8.12 10.58
N ARG A 340 17.03 8.12 10.50
CA ARG A 340 16.25 6.93 10.14
C ARG A 340 15.83 6.89 8.66
N LEU A 341 16.21 7.87 7.86
CA LEU A 341 15.83 7.96 6.45
C LEU A 341 17.04 7.61 5.58
N VAL A 342 16.86 6.64 4.70
CA VAL A 342 17.79 6.34 3.61
C VAL A 342 17.22 6.95 2.34
N THR A 343 18.04 7.73 1.61
CA THR A 343 17.70 8.29 0.30
C THR A 343 18.63 7.71 -0.76
N PHE A 344 18.06 6.98 -1.72
CA PHE A 344 18.80 6.37 -2.83
C PHE A 344 18.93 7.31 -4.01
N ASP A 345 20.02 7.20 -4.76
CA ASP A 345 20.37 8.07 -5.91
C ASP A 345 19.36 7.99 -7.08
N GLY A 346 18.41 7.06 -7.03
CA GLY A 346 17.32 6.88 -8.00
C GLY A 346 15.99 7.55 -7.63
N GLY A 347 15.94 8.36 -6.58
CA GLY A 347 14.69 9.00 -6.13
C GLY A 347 13.75 8.04 -5.39
N PHE A 348 14.32 7.05 -4.71
CA PHE A 348 13.65 6.12 -3.82
C PHE A 348 14.12 6.38 -2.38
N GLN A 349 13.26 6.15 -1.40
CA GLN A 349 13.58 6.34 0.01
C GLN A 349 13.06 5.19 0.86
N MET A 350 13.77 4.93 1.96
CA MET A 350 13.44 3.91 2.94
C MET A 350 13.51 4.53 4.33
N THR A 351 12.39 4.50 5.04
CA THR A 351 12.27 4.99 6.41
C THR A 351 12.32 3.82 7.38
N LEU A 352 13.32 3.82 8.25
CA LEU A 352 13.54 2.83 9.29
C LEU A 352 12.61 3.11 10.47
N LEU A 353 11.88 2.09 10.90
CA LEU A 353 10.89 2.18 11.97
C LEU A 353 11.27 1.25 13.14
N PRO A 354 10.82 1.54 14.37
CA PRO A 354 10.97 0.62 15.50
C PRO A 354 10.36 -0.76 15.23
N GLY A 355 10.80 -1.77 15.99
CA GLY A 355 10.24 -3.12 15.93
C GLY A 355 10.68 -3.95 14.71
N GLY A 356 11.86 -3.66 14.16
CA GLY A 356 12.40 -4.40 13.02
C GLY A 356 11.63 -4.13 11.73
N MET A 357 11.08 -2.92 11.58
CA MET A 357 10.28 -2.52 10.43
C MET A 357 11.03 -1.49 9.57
N TYR A 358 10.77 -1.51 8.28
CA TYR A 358 11.03 -0.35 7.42
C TYR A 358 9.91 -0.22 6.39
N MET A 359 9.73 0.98 5.89
CA MET A 359 8.78 1.30 4.83
C MET A 359 9.49 2.11 3.74
N SER A 360 9.30 1.74 2.48
CA SER A 360 9.99 2.37 1.36
C SER A 360 9.02 2.81 0.27
N CYS A 361 9.33 3.94 -0.35
CA CYS A 361 8.55 4.51 -1.44
C CYS A 361 9.40 5.45 -2.30
N PRO A 362 8.93 5.87 -3.50
CA PRO A 362 9.56 6.95 -4.24
C PRO A 362 9.51 8.26 -3.45
N CYS A 363 10.53 9.10 -3.58
CA CYS A 363 10.56 10.42 -2.93
C CYS A 363 9.39 11.30 -3.42
N ASN A 364 8.99 11.13 -4.68
CA ASN A 364 7.81 11.78 -5.25
C ASN A 364 7.22 10.92 -6.39
N VAL A 365 6.02 10.37 -6.21
CA VAL A 365 5.36 9.52 -7.23
C VAL A 365 4.87 10.32 -8.44
N ALA A 366 4.63 11.63 -8.30
CA ALA A 366 4.24 12.46 -9.43
C ALA A 366 5.37 12.54 -10.48
N ASN A 367 6.64 12.45 -10.05
CA ASN A 367 7.76 12.36 -10.98
C ASN A 367 7.73 11.04 -11.75
N SER A 368 7.48 9.91 -11.07
CA SER A 368 7.34 8.60 -11.73
C SER A 368 6.22 8.61 -12.77
N VAL A 369 5.04 9.15 -12.42
CA VAL A 369 3.91 9.30 -13.34
C VAL A 369 4.24 10.23 -14.52
N ALA A 370 4.85 11.40 -14.25
CA ALA A 370 5.22 12.36 -15.29
C ALA A 370 6.27 11.80 -16.27
N GLU A 371 7.12 10.88 -15.80
CA GLU A 371 8.14 10.20 -16.61
C GLU A 371 7.65 8.87 -17.21
N SER A 372 6.37 8.53 -17.05
CA SER A 372 5.77 7.26 -17.49
C SER A 372 6.54 6.04 -16.98
N LYS A 373 6.93 6.07 -15.70
CA LYS A 373 7.64 4.99 -15.01
C LYS A 373 6.72 4.32 -13.98
N SER A 374 6.72 3.00 -13.98
CA SER A 374 6.19 2.22 -12.87
C SER A 374 6.96 2.53 -11.58
N PHE A 375 6.30 2.34 -10.44
CA PHE A 375 6.90 2.52 -9.13
C PHE A 375 6.34 1.50 -8.14
N HIS A 376 6.90 1.43 -6.94
CA HIS A 376 6.40 0.51 -5.92
C HIS A 376 6.49 1.10 -4.51
N LEU A 377 5.66 0.57 -3.62
CA LEU A 377 5.73 0.79 -2.18
C LEU A 377 6.17 -0.51 -1.52
N GLU A 378 6.91 -0.44 -0.43
CA GLU A 378 7.42 -1.61 0.26
C GLU A 378 7.19 -1.51 1.77
N PHE A 379 6.74 -2.60 2.37
CA PHE A 379 6.74 -2.79 3.81
C PHE A 379 7.57 -4.01 4.16
N CYS A 380 8.53 -3.87 5.07
CA CYS A 380 9.29 -4.96 5.62
C CYS A 380 9.05 -5.08 7.12
N TRP A 381 8.98 -6.32 7.60
CA TRP A 381 8.94 -6.63 9.01
C TRP A 381 9.79 -7.86 9.34
N MET A 382 10.74 -7.66 10.24
CA MET A 382 11.53 -8.69 10.89
C MET A 382 10.87 -9.06 12.21
N ASP A 383 9.97 -10.05 12.19
CA ASP A 383 9.25 -10.47 13.40
C ASP A 383 10.10 -11.34 14.34
N SER A 384 11.15 -11.99 13.83
CA SER A 384 12.19 -12.64 14.63
C SER A 384 13.61 -12.43 14.09
N PRO A 385 14.65 -12.45 14.95
CA PRO A 385 16.02 -12.18 14.52
C PRO A 385 16.47 -13.11 13.39
N GLY A 386 16.93 -12.52 12.30
CA GLY A 386 17.43 -13.27 11.14
C GLY A 386 16.34 -13.79 10.20
N MET A 387 15.06 -13.53 10.45
CA MET A 387 13.96 -13.81 9.51
C MET A 387 13.17 -12.54 9.25
N ARG A 388 12.95 -12.21 7.97
CA ARG A 388 12.13 -11.06 7.60
C ARG A 388 11.16 -11.39 6.49
N GLN A 389 10.07 -10.65 6.47
CA GLN A 389 9.07 -10.67 5.43
C GLN A 389 9.00 -9.28 4.78
N ARG A 390 8.84 -9.25 3.46
CA ARG A 390 8.65 -8.02 2.69
C ARG A 390 7.39 -8.15 1.84
N LEU A 391 6.63 -7.07 1.76
CA LEU A 391 5.49 -6.95 0.87
C LEU A 391 5.66 -5.72 0.00
N ILE A 392 5.80 -5.95 -1.30
CA ILE A 392 5.99 -4.91 -2.30
C ILE A 392 4.69 -4.75 -3.08
N ARG A 393 4.19 -3.52 -3.16
CA ARG A 393 3.01 -3.15 -3.94
C ARG A 393 3.44 -2.38 -5.18
N THR A 394 3.20 -2.93 -6.36
CA THR A 394 3.67 -2.35 -7.63
C THR A 394 2.56 -1.60 -8.33
N TYR A 395 2.88 -0.41 -8.81
CA TYR A 395 2.00 0.50 -9.53
C TYR A 395 2.49 0.67 -10.97
N ASP A 396 1.54 0.80 -11.89
CA ASP A 396 1.82 1.22 -13.25
C ASP A 396 2.08 2.72 -13.37
N VAL A 397 2.21 3.18 -14.62
CA VAL A 397 2.51 4.57 -14.98
C VAL A 397 1.37 5.54 -14.65
N GLU A 398 0.16 5.04 -14.39
CA GLU A 398 -1.02 5.84 -14.04
C GLU A 398 -1.31 5.82 -12.52
N GLY A 399 -0.50 5.08 -11.74
CA GLY A 399 -0.70 4.92 -10.31
C GLY A 399 -1.80 3.90 -9.96
N LEU A 400 -2.12 2.97 -10.86
CA LEU A 400 -2.96 1.82 -10.54
C LEU A 400 -2.09 0.66 -10.05
N ALA A 401 -2.52 0.01 -8.96
CA ALA A 401 -1.81 -1.12 -8.42
C ALA A 401 -2.01 -2.36 -9.30
N VAL A 402 -0.96 -2.85 -9.94
CA VAL A 402 -1.02 -3.95 -10.93
C VAL A 402 -0.60 -5.31 -10.35
N SER A 403 0.24 -5.31 -9.32
CA SER A 403 0.65 -6.54 -8.66
C SER A 403 1.08 -6.30 -7.21
N SER A 404 1.26 -7.41 -6.49
CA SER A 404 1.96 -7.44 -5.21
C SER A 404 2.98 -8.56 -5.23
N THR A 405 4.10 -8.37 -4.53
CA THR A 405 5.16 -9.36 -4.38
C THR A 405 5.39 -9.60 -2.90
N TYR A 406 5.17 -10.83 -2.44
CA TYR A 406 5.57 -11.26 -1.10
C TYR A 406 6.97 -11.87 -1.18
N ILE A 407 7.82 -11.56 -0.20
CA ILE A 407 9.16 -12.12 -0.09
C ILE A 407 9.39 -12.58 1.35
N SER A 408 9.92 -13.79 1.51
CA SER A 408 10.33 -14.35 2.80
C SER A 408 11.81 -14.68 2.75
N GLU A 409 12.60 -14.04 3.62
CA GLU A 409 14.06 -14.10 3.58
C GLU A 409 14.64 -14.47 4.95
N THR A 410 15.76 -15.20 4.92
CA THR A 410 16.58 -15.53 6.09
C THR A 410 17.97 -14.91 5.94
N LYS A 411 18.53 -14.43 7.04
CA LYS A 411 19.89 -13.87 7.08
C LYS A 411 20.93 -14.98 7.06
N VAL A 412 21.98 -14.81 6.26
CA VAL A 412 23.10 -15.76 6.09
C VAL A 412 24.25 -15.47 7.03
#